data_AF-A0A6G0X9J0-F1
#
_entry.id   AF-A0A6G0X9J0-F1
#
_cell.length_a   1.000
_cell.length_b   1.000
_cell.length_c   1.000
_cell.angle_alpha   90.00
_cell.angle_beta   90.00
_cell.angle_gamma   90.00
#
_symmetry.space_group_name_H-M   'P 1'
#
loop_
_entity.id
_entity.type
_entity.pdbx_description
1 polymer ?
#
loop_
_entity_poly.entity_id
_entity_poly.type
_entity_poly.pdbx_seq_one_letter_code
_entity_poly.pdbx_strand_id
1 'polypeptide(L)'
;MDTTKAWRVGMTLAYAIFMWRSAVHTISKDIQKAAHALPNLLTPADGSFAIWGIVYTWMLVFLVKEWIRPSDSLPRIQVLYGFFLVSSIGSTLWMEMFVAGYTSWSFVPIFVSWLALFGAYLYVEDNIEPILITSILASSNAGHVFPSTSRVDFWCIRVPFTIYWAWVCAASTIALNILIENWGIHEMAIYIFWCGMWVLANSIILIGTGDVPFACVALWTLLGIASKNRADKWIYVSSDVVRYGEHYALEVMATVGAFVFGGLFCFLVVHEWWRGPSISLANSLPVPTTYGATSSSDAC
;
A
#
# COMPACT_ATOMS: atom_id res chain seq x y z
N MET A 1 -7.20 19.51 27.46
CA MET A 1 -6.61 19.34 26.11
C MET A 1 -7.67 18.68 25.25
N ASP A 2 -8.03 19.22 24.08
CA ASP A 2 -8.95 18.52 23.17
C ASP A 2 -8.40 17.11 22.91
N THR A 3 -9.21 16.09 23.12
CA THR A 3 -8.81 14.67 22.95
C THR A 3 -8.18 14.43 21.58
N THR A 4 -8.67 15.08 20.53
CA THR A 4 -8.10 15.04 19.18
C THR A 4 -6.69 15.63 19.11
N LYS A 5 -6.39 16.73 19.82
CA LYS A 5 -5.03 17.30 19.87
C LYS A 5 -4.05 16.33 20.55
N ALA A 6 -4.49 15.63 21.60
CA ALA A 6 -3.68 14.60 22.25
C ALA A 6 -3.26 13.49 21.27
N TRP A 7 -4.21 13.00 20.46
CA TRP A 7 -3.92 12.01 19.43
C TRP A 7 -2.93 12.51 18.38
N ARG A 8 -3.08 13.76 17.91
CA ARG A 8 -2.15 14.34 16.93
C ARG A 8 -0.74 14.45 17.48
N VAL A 9 -0.59 14.91 18.72
CA VAL A 9 0.71 14.95 19.40
C VAL A 9 1.30 13.54 19.52
N GLY A 10 0.51 12.57 19.99
CA GLY A 10 0.96 11.18 20.14
C GLY A 10 1.46 10.57 18.85
N MET A 11 0.67 10.66 17.76
CA MET A 11 1.07 10.09 16.47
C MET A 11 2.27 10.82 15.86
N THR A 12 2.38 12.15 16.05
CA THR A 12 3.52 12.93 15.56
C THR A 12 4.80 12.55 16.28
N LEU A 13 4.75 12.38 17.60
CA LEU A 13 5.90 11.93 18.39
C LEU A 13 6.33 10.52 18.01
N ALA A 14 5.37 9.59 17.87
CA ALA A 14 5.65 8.22 17.45
C ALA A 14 6.32 8.19 16.07
N TYR A 15 5.81 8.97 15.11
CA TYR A 15 6.40 9.06 13.79
C TYR A 15 7.77 9.75 13.78
N ALA A 16 7.97 10.79 14.58
CA ALA A 16 9.27 11.46 14.70
C ALA A 16 10.34 10.50 15.25
N ILE A 17 10.00 9.67 16.24
CA ILE A 17 10.88 8.62 16.76
C ILE A 17 11.17 7.58 15.67
N PHE A 18 10.13 7.11 14.98
CA PHE A 18 10.28 6.16 13.88
C PHE A 18 11.22 6.69 12.79
N MET A 19 11.04 7.94 12.36
CA MET A 19 11.89 8.60 11.37
C MET A 19 13.33 8.77 11.85
N TRP A 20 13.51 9.20 13.10
CA TRP A 20 14.83 9.32 13.71
C TRP A 20 15.58 7.99 13.68
N ARG A 21 14.93 6.90 14.15
CA ARG A 21 15.54 5.57 14.17
C ARG A 21 15.82 5.06 12.76
N SER A 22 14.87 5.23 11.84
CA SER A 22 15.04 4.87 10.42
C SER A 22 16.24 5.59 9.79
N ALA A 23 16.44 6.88 10.09
CA ALA A 23 17.56 7.66 9.60
C ALA A 23 18.91 7.15 10.16
N VAL A 24 18.98 6.88 11.47
CA VAL A 24 20.18 6.34 12.12
C VAL A 24 20.60 5.02 11.47
N HIS A 25 19.65 4.11 11.27
CA HIS A 25 19.91 2.81 10.65
C HIS A 25 20.29 2.91 9.17
N THR A 26 19.63 3.81 8.43
CA THR A 26 19.96 4.08 7.02
C THR A 26 21.39 4.59 6.87
N ILE A 27 21.82 5.54 7.72
CA ILE A 27 23.18 6.09 7.72
C ILE A 27 24.20 5.00 8.10
N SER A 28 23.87 4.17 9.08
CA SER A 28 24.74 3.09 9.57
C SER A 28 24.81 1.88 8.61
N LYS A 29 23.87 1.80 7.65
CA LYS A 29 23.67 0.69 6.71
C LYS A 29 23.49 -0.67 7.41
N ASP A 30 23.00 -0.68 8.63
CA ASP A 30 22.90 -1.88 9.46
C ASP A 30 21.71 -2.75 9.07
N ILE A 31 20.55 -2.17 8.71
CA ILE A 31 19.41 -2.91 8.14
C ILE A 31 19.82 -3.63 6.86
N GLN A 32 20.56 -2.96 5.99
CA GLN A 32 21.06 -3.56 4.74
C GLN A 32 21.98 -4.74 5.03
N LYS A 33 22.90 -4.60 6.00
CA LYS A 33 23.78 -5.69 6.43
C LYS A 33 22.99 -6.85 7.05
N ALA A 34 22.00 -6.56 7.89
CA ALA A 34 21.15 -7.56 8.52
C ALA A 34 20.33 -8.33 7.47
N ALA A 35 19.79 -7.64 6.45
CA ALA A 35 19.08 -8.27 5.34
C ALA A 35 20.01 -9.17 4.50
N HIS A 36 21.23 -8.72 4.19
CA HIS A 36 22.20 -9.53 3.43
C HIS A 36 22.72 -10.75 4.20
N ALA A 37 22.68 -10.71 5.53
CA ALA A 37 23.02 -11.86 6.37
C ALA A 37 21.95 -12.97 6.33
N LEU A 38 20.73 -12.66 5.88
CA LEU A 38 19.59 -13.55 5.82
C LEU A 38 18.99 -13.54 4.40
N PRO A 39 19.72 -14.09 3.41
CA PRO A 39 19.29 -14.05 2.03
C PRO A 39 17.99 -14.84 1.86
N ASN A 40 17.00 -14.21 1.23
CA ASN A 40 15.71 -14.80 0.96
C ASN A 40 15.28 -14.46 -0.48
N LEU A 41 14.74 -15.44 -1.22
CA LEU A 41 14.43 -15.30 -2.64
C LEU A 41 13.31 -14.29 -2.96
N LEU A 42 12.44 -14.00 -1.99
CA LEU A 42 11.40 -12.97 -2.10
C LEU A 42 11.93 -11.56 -1.80
N THR A 43 13.17 -11.42 -1.33
CA THR A 43 13.75 -10.11 -1.02
C THR A 43 14.01 -9.34 -2.32
N PRO A 44 13.41 -8.16 -2.52
CA PRO A 44 13.66 -7.34 -3.69
C PRO A 44 15.11 -6.84 -3.76
N ALA A 45 15.52 -6.34 -4.93
CA ALA A 45 16.82 -5.69 -5.08
C ALA A 45 16.98 -4.49 -4.13
N ASP A 46 18.21 -4.20 -3.71
CA ASP A 46 18.52 -3.09 -2.78
C ASP A 46 17.90 -1.75 -3.20
N GLY A 47 17.87 -1.46 -4.52
CA GLY A 47 17.25 -0.26 -5.06
C GLY A 47 15.73 -0.16 -4.82
N SER A 48 15.03 -1.29 -4.68
CA SER A 48 13.59 -1.33 -4.42
C SER A 48 13.24 -0.80 -3.03
N PHE A 49 14.17 -0.83 -2.07
CA PHE A 49 13.98 -0.27 -0.74
C PHE A 49 13.95 1.27 -0.71
N ALA A 50 14.29 1.94 -1.82
CA ALA A 50 14.11 3.39 -1.95
C ALA A 50 12.64 3.84 -1.78
N ILE A 51 11.69 2.92 -1.94
CA ILE A 51 10.26 3.17 -1.67
C ILE A 51 9.99 3.66 -0.23
N TRP A 52 10.84 3.30 0.73
CA TRP A 52 10.72 3.81 2.10
C TRP A 52 10.81 5.34 2.14
N GLY A 53 11.66 5.97 1.32
CA GLY A 53 11.72 7.43 1.22
C GLY A 53 10.40 8.05 0.73
N ILE A 54 9.71 7.37 -0.21
CA ILE A 54 8.39 7.78 -0.70
C ILE A 54 7.35 7.64 0.40
N VAL A 55 7.30 6.49 1.08
CA VAL A 55 6.40 6.22 2.21
C VAL A 55 6.58 7.27 3.31
N TYR A 56 7.82 7.52 3.72
CA TYR A 56 8.13 8.50 4.76
C TYR A 56 7.74 9.92 4.37
N THR A 57 7.97 10.30 3.11
CA THR A 57 7.59 11.63 2.63
C THR A 57 6.07 11.79 2.64
N TRP A 58 5.32 10.81 2.14
CA TRP A 58 3.86 10.85 2.12
C TRP A 58 3.23 10.80 3.51
N MET A 59 3.81 10.04 4.44
CA MET A 59 3.36 10.04 5.85
C MET A 59 3.61 11.37 6.54
N LEU A 60 4.70 12.06 6.20
CA LEU A 60 4.93 13.42 6.69
C LEU A 60 3.89 14.40 6.12
N VAL A 61 3.52 14.27 4.84
CA VAL A 61 2.44 15.09 4.23
C VAL A 61 1.13 14.90 4.98
N PHE A 62 0.76 13.66 5.31
CA PHE A 62 -0.41 13.36 6.14
C PHE A 62 -0.37 14.11 7.49
N LEU A 63 0.75 14.01 8.22
CA LEU A 63 0.91 14.68 9.51
C LEU A 63 0.80 16.20 9.40
N VAL A 64 1.54 16.80 8.46
CA VAL A 64 1.53 18.25 8.24
C VAL A 64 0.11 18.72 7.90
N LYS A 65 -0.59 17.99 7.02
CA LYS A 65 -1.97 18.27 6.66
C LYS A 65 -2.87 18.27 7.89
N GLU A 66 -2.79 17.26 8.76
CA GLU A 66 -3.65 17.16 9.95
C GLU A 66 -3.35 18.22 11.02
N TRP A 67 -2.16 18.83 11.01
CA TRP A 67 -1.84 19.98 11.85
C TRP A 67 -2.33 21.32 11.29
N ILE A 68 -2.25 21.52 9.97
CA ILE A 68 -2.64 22.79 9.32
C ILE A 68 -4.14 22.84 9.06
N ARG A 69 -4.71 21.77 8.48
CA ARG A 69 -6.13 21.64 8.12
C ARG A 69 -6.66 20.24 8.47
N PRO A 70 -7.09 20.07 9.73
CA PRO A 70 -7.80 18.88 10.19
C PRO A 70 -8.89 18.40 9.23
N SER A 71 -8.98 17.09 9.01
CA SER A 71 -10.14 16.51 8.31
C SER A 71 -11.35 16.45 9.25
N ASP A 72 -12.15 17.51 9.25
CA ASP A 72 -13.40 17.55 10.02
C ASP A 72 -14.54 16.78 9.31
N SER A 73 -14.38 16.47 8.02
CA SER A 73 -15.32 15.67 7.22
C SER A 73 -15.29 14.17 7.57
N LEU A 74 -14.21 13.69 8.18
CA LEU A 74 -14.00 12.26 8.40
C LEU A 74 -14.55 11.83 9.78
N PRO A 75 -15.51 10.90 9.82
CA PRO A 75 -16.07 10.46 11.09
C PRO A 75 -15.03 9.68 11.88
N ARG A 76 -14.86 10.02 13.16
CA ARG A 76 -13.96 9.30 14.09
C ARG A 76 -12.52 9.17 13.58
N ILE A 77 -11.96 10.22 12.98
CA ILE A 77 -10.56 10.27 12.49
C ILE A 77 -9.49 9.86 13.52
N GLN A 78 -9.82 9.94 14.81
CA GLN A 78 -8.98 9.47 15.91
C GLN A 78 -8.64 7.97 15.80
N VAL A 79 -9.51 7.16 15.18
CA VAL A 79 -9.25 5.74 14.89
C VAL A 79 -8.06 5.59 13.94
N LEU A 80 -8.03 6.40 12.87
CA LEU A 80 -6.92 6.43 11.93
C LEU A 80 -5.62 6.88 12.60
N TYR A 81 -5.69 7.90 13.47
CA TYR A 81 -4.54 8.34 14.26
C TYR A 81 -4.01 7.22 15.17
N GLY A 82 -4.91 6.46 15.79
CA GLY A 82 -4.57 5.31 16.62
C GLY A 82 -3.87 4.21 15.83
N PHE A 83 -4.39 3.84 14.67
CA PHE A 83 -3.74 2.86 13.79
C PHE A 83 -2.35 3.33 13.33
N PHE A 84 -2.22 4.59 12.94
CA PHE A 84 -0.94 5.16 12.53
C PHE A 84 0.09 5.21 13.67
N LEU A 85 -0.37 5.52 14.89
CA LEU A 85 0.47 5.50 16.08
C LEU A 85 0.99 4.08 16.37
N VAL A 86 0.10 3.09 16.37
CA VAL A 86 0.47 1.68 16.61
C VAL A 86 1.42 1.19 15.53
N SER A 87 1.16 1.50 14.25
CA SER A 87 2.04 1.08 13.16
C SER A 87 3.41 1.74 13.22
N SER A 88 3.51 2.99 13.67
CA SER A 88 4.81 3.68 13.86
C SER A 88 5.64 3.04 14.98
N ILE A 89 5.00 2.69 16.10
CA ILE A 89 5.66 1.98 17.21
C ILE A 89 6.10 0.59 16.76
N GLY A 90 5.20 -0.18 16.14
CA GLY A 90 5.53 -1.52 15.64
C GLY A 90 6.63 -1.51 14.59
N SER A 91 6.64 -0.54 13.67
CA SER A 91 7.68 -0.45 12.63
C SER A 91 9.04 -0.08 13.22
N THR A 92 9.05 0.76 14.26
CA THR A 92 10.28 1.03 15.03
C THR A 92 10.78 -0.23 15.71
N LEU A 93 9.93 -0.93 16.46
CA LEU A 93 10.30 -2.16 17.17
C LEU A 93 10.77 -3.27 16.24
N TRP A 94 10.11 -3.44 15.08
CA TRP A 94 10.55 -4.39 14.06
C TRP A 94 11.99 -4.10 13.62
N MET A 95 12.28 -2.84 13.29
CA MET A 95 13.59 -2.42 12.83
C MET A 95 14.68 -2.67 13.88
N GLU A 96 14.43 -2.29 15.14
CA GLU A 96 15.36 -2.54 16.25
C GLU A 96 15.63 -4.03 16.44
N MET A 97 14.58 -4.86 16.46
CA MET A 97 14.72 -6.30 16.65
C MET A 97 15.44 -6.96 15.47
N PHE A 98 15.13 -6.52 14.25
CA PHE A 98 15.76 -7.04 13.03
C PHE A 98 17.25 -6.72 12.99
N VAL A 99 17.65 -5.48 13.28
CA VAL A 99 19.06 -5.07 13.32
C VAL A 99 19.82 -5.73 14.47
N ALA A 100 19.17 -5.94 15.63
CA ALA A 100 19.77 -6.64 16.76
C ALA A 100 19.95 -8.16 16.54
N GLY A 101 19.51 -8.70 15.38
CA GLY A 101 19.62 -10.12 15.06
C GLY A 101 18.51 -10.99 15.64
N TYR A 102 17.51 -10.41 16.31
CA TYR A 102 16.31 -11.11 16.79
C TYR A 102 15.28 -11.30 15.66
N THR A 103 15.73 -11.83 14.52
CA THR A 103 14.96 -11.89 13.28
C THR A 103 13.63 -12.61 13.42
N SER A 104 13.60 -13.76 14.09
CA SER A 104 12.35 -14.51 14.31
C SER A 104 11.33 -13.73 15.14
N TRP A 105 11.80 -12.98 16.15
CA TRP A 105 10.94 -12.15 16.99
C TRP A 105 10.51 -10.86 16.30
N SER A 106 11.31 -10.37 15.33
CA SER A 106 10.97 -9.20 14.54
C SER A 106 9.68 -9.38 13.72
N PHE A 107 9.28 -10.62 13.41
CA PHE A 107 8.01 -10.89 12.73
C PHE A 107 6.79 -10.34 13.49
N VAL A 108 6.78 -10.44 14.82
CA VAL A 108 5.65 -9.99 15.65
C VAL A 108 5.36 -8.48 15.47
N PRO A 109 6.30 -7.56 15.69
CA PRO A 109 6.05 -6.13 15.53
C PRO A 109 5.73 -5.71 14.08
N ILE A 110 6.30 -6.34 13.04
CA ILE A 110 5.91 -6.03 11.66
C ILE A 110 4.51 -6.54 11.35
N PHE A 111 4.11 -7.69 11.89
CA PHE A 111 2.75 -8.21 11.74
C PHE A 111 1.71 -7.33 12.47
N VAL A 112 2.04 -6.84 13.67
CA VAL A 112 1.20 -5.86 14.39
C VAL A 112 1.07 -4.56 13.57
N SER A 113 2.16 -4.08 12.98
CA SER A 113 2.15 -2.91 12.11
C SER A 113 1.30 -3.15 10.87
N TRP A 114 1.39 -4.34 10.27
CA TRP A 114 0.57 -4.76 9.15
C TRP A 114 -0.93 -4.76 9.51
N LEU A 115 -1.32 -5.31 10.66
CA LEU A 115 -2.71 -5.31 11.13
C LEU A 115 -3.24 -3.88 11.38
N ALA A 116 -2.43 -3.03 12.01
CA ALA A 116 -2.80 -1.64 12.25
C ALA A 116 -2.96 -0.88 10.92
N LEU A 117 -2.04 -1.07 9.97
CA LEU A 117 -2.13 -0.46 8.65
C LEU A 117 -3.28 -1.03 7.80
N PHE A 118 -3.62 -2.30 7.97
CA PHE A 118 -4.81 -2.88 7.35
C PHE A 118 -6.09 -2.22 7.87
N GLY A 119 -6.19 -2.02 9.19
CA GLY A 119 -7.27 -1.25 9.79
C GLY A 119 -7.33 0.20 9.29
N ALA A 120 -6.17 0.86 9.15
CA ALA A 120 -6.08 2.19 8.55
C ALA A 120 -6.51 2.20 7.08
N TYR A 121 -6.09 1.20 6.29
CA TYR A 121 -6.48 1.05 4.90
C TYR A 121 -8.00 0.88 4.76
N LEU A 122 -8.62 -0.04 5.53
CA LEU A 122 -10.07 -0.22 5.51
C LEU A 122 -10.82 1.04 5.93
N TYR A 123 -10.33 1.74 6.96
CA TYR A 123 -10.92 3.01 7.37
C TYR A 123 -10.89 4.03 6.24
N VAL A 124 -9.75 4.18 5.56
CA VAL A 124 -9.63 5.19 4.50
C VAL A 124 -10.37 4.77 3.23
N GLU A 125 -10.40 3.48 2.90
CA GLU A 125 -11.17 2.94 1.78
C GLU A 125 -12.66 3.24 1.93
N ASP A 126 -13.21 3.05 3.14
CA ASP A 126 -14.62 3.29 3.45
C ASP A 126 -14.96 4.79 3.51
N ASN A 127 -14.01 5.64 3.93
CA ASN A 127 -14.33 7.04 4.27
C ASN A 127 -13.95 8.08 3.19
N ILE A 128 -13.06 7.74 2.25
CA ILE A 128 -12.54 8.69 1.25
C ILE A 128 -12.77 8.14 -0.15
N GLU A 129 -13.41 8.93 -1.02
CA GLU A 129 -13.70 8.51 -2.39
C GLU A 129 -12.41 8.22 -3.21
N PRO A 130 -12.35 7.12 -3.98
CA PRO A 130 -11.25 6.86 -4.90
C PRO A 130 -11.34 7.71 -6.17
N ILE A 131 -10.21 8.02 -6.82
CA ILE A 131 -10.24 8.76 -8.10
C ILE A 131 -10.76 7.87 -9.24
N LEU A 132 -11.77 8.35 -9.96
CA LEU A 132 -12.57 7.67 -11.02
C LEU A 132 -11.87 6.66 -11.97
N ILE A 133 -10.56 6.76 -12.23
CA ILE A 133 -9.80 5.77 -13.03
C ILE A 133 -9.82 4.38 -12.36
N THR A 134 -10.28 4.27 -11.12
CA THR A 134 -10.31 3.04 -10.33
C THR A 134 -11.70 2.39 -10.24
N SER A 135 -12.76 3.07 -10.70
CA SER A 135 -14.15 2.58 -10.58
C SER A 135 -14.55 1.57 -11.68
N ILE A 136 -13.58 0.90 -12.31
CA ILE A 136 -13.74 0.49 -13.70
C ILE A 136 -14.66 -0.71 -13.91
N LEU A 137 -14.79 -1.70 -13.04
CA LEU A 137 -15.68 -2.83 -13.30
C LEU A 137 -16.10 -3.49 -12.00
N ALA A 138 -17.41 -3.56 -11.74
CA ALA A 138 -17.98 -4.28 -10.60
C ALA A 138 -17.43 -3.87 -9.22
N SER A 139 -17.04 -2.59 -9.06
CA SER A 139 -16.60 -2.10 -7.76
C SER A 139 -17.77 -2.16 -6.78
N SER A 140 -17.54 -2.74 -5.60
CA SER A 140 -18.51 -2.70 -4.48
C SER A 140 -18.85 -1.26 -4.07
N ASN A 141 -18.08 -0.28 -4.54
CA ASN A 141 -18.21 1.13 -4.24
C ASN A 141 -19.12 1.89 -5.22
N ALA A 142 -19.66 1.24 -6.26
CA ALA A 142 -20.49 1.89 -7.27
C ALA A 142 -21.80 2.54 -6.74
N GLY A 143 -22.17 2.28 -5.48
CA GLY A 143 -23.26 2.95 -4.77
C GLY A 143 -22.90 3.43 -3.36
N HIS A 144 -21.61 3.44 -3.00
CA HIS A 144 -21.16 3.83 -1.67
C HIS A 144 -21.09 5.35 -1.54
N VAL A 145 -21.73 5.92 -0.51
CA VAL A 145 -21.69 7.35 -0.24
C VAL A 145 -20.51 7.65 0.66
N PHE A 146 -19.47 8.24 0.09
CA PHE A 146 -18.25 8.59 0.82
C PHE A 146 -18.44 9.84 1.69
N PRO A 147 -18.04 9.80 2.97
CA PRO A 147 -17.98 10.98 3.84
C PRO A 147 -17.11 12.13 3.30
N SER A 148 -15.99 11.81 2.65
CA SER A 148 -15.13 12.82 2.00
C SER A 148 -14.91 12.53 0.53
N THR A 149 -15.32 13.49 -0.31
CA THR A 149 -15.03 13.55 -1.76
C THR A 149 -13.87 14.51 -2.07
N SER A 150 -13.18 14.99 -1.03
CA SER A 150 -12.09 15.96 -1.17
C SER A 150 -10.86 15.32 -1.80
N ARG A 151 -10.38 15.90 -2.90
CA ARG A 151 -9.10 15.50 -3.53
C ARG A 151 -7.91 15.68 -2.59
N VAL A 152 -7.98 16.62 -1.66
CA VAL A 152 -6.91 16.84 -0.66
C VAL A 152 -6.83 15.63 0.27
N ASP A 153 -7.98 15.10 0.71
CA ASP A 153 -8.04 13.94 1.59
C ASP A 153 -7.60 12.67 0.84
N PHE A 154 -7.92 12.55 -0.45
CA PHE A 154 -7.40 11.48 -1.28
C PHE A 154 -5.85 11.48 -1.31
N TRP A 155 -5.23 12.59 -1.71
CA TRP A 155 -3.78 12.65 -1.84
C TRP A 155 -3.06 12.64 -0.49
N CYS A 156 -3.58 13.33 0.53
CA CYS A 156 -2.88 13.49 1.80
C CYS A 156 -3.21 12.40 2.83
N ILE A 157 -4.25 11.59 2.62
CA ILE A 157 -4.67 10.55 3.56
C ILE A 157 -4.76 9.19 2.86
N ARG A 158 -5.59 9.02 1.83
CA ARG A 158 -5.75 7.72 1.15
C ARG A 158 -4.47 7.18 0.55
N VAL A 159 -3.86 7.94 -0.35
CA VAL A 159 -2.63 7.54 -1.03
C VAL A 159 -1.51 7.13 -0.05
N PRO A 160 -1.16 7.93 0.99
CA PRO A 160 -0.12 7.54 1.94
C PRO A 160 -0.40 6.18 2.59
N PHE A 161 -1.59 6.00 3.16
CA PHE A 161 -1.90 4.78 3.91
C PHE A 161 -1.97 3.55 2.99
N THR A 162 -2.49 3.69 1.78
CA THR A 162 -2.52 2.62 0.78
C THR A 162 -1.10 2.21 0.36
N ILE A 163 -0.22 3.16 0.03
CA ILE A 163 1.17 2.86 -0.35
C ILE A 163 1.91 2.18 0.80
N TYR A 164 1.74 2.69 2.03
CA TYR A 164 2.42 2.16 3.19
C TYR A 164 1.96 0.74 3.51
N TRP A 165 0.65 0.50 3.55
CA TRP A 165 0.12 -0.83 3.79
C TRP A 165 0.56 -1.82 2.69
N ALA A 166 0.49 -1.42 1.41
CA ALA A 166 0.93 -2.25 0.29
C ALA A 166 2.39 -2.72 0.42
N TRP A 167 3.28 -1.82 0.82
CA TRP A 167 4.69 -2.17 1.02
C TRP A 167 4.89 -3.06 2.26
N VAL A 168 4.16 -2.78 3.35
CA VAL A 168 4.22 -3.59 4.57
C VAL A 168 3.64 -4.99 4.35
N CYS A 169 2.69 -5.19 3.42
CA CYS A 169 2.27 -6.53 2.97
C CYS A 169 3.45 -7.34 2.41
N ALA A 170 4.28 -6.74 1.54
CA ALA A 170 5.44 -7.43 1.01
C ALA A 170 6.48 -7.71 2.12
N ALA A 171 6.75 -6.72 2.97
CA ALA A 171 7.70 -6.85 4.06
C ALA A 171 7.28 -7.92 5.09
N SER A 172 5.98 -7.99 5.44
CA SER A 172 5.46 -8.99 6.38
C SER A 172 5.51 -10.41 5.81
N THR A 173 5.23 -10.58 4.51
CA THR A 173 5.43 -11.86 3.81
C THR A 173 6.88 -12.30 3.82
N ILE A 174 7.83 -11.40 3.52
CA ILE A 174 9.28 -11.71 3.56
C ILE A 174 9.69 -12.09 4.99
N ALA A 175 9.28 -11.30 5.99
CA ALA A 175 9.58 -11.59 7.40
C ALA A 175 9.00 -12.94 7.85
N LEU A 176 7.80 -13.30 7.40
CA LEU A 176 7.20 -14.61 7.65
C LEU A 176 8.00 -15.73 6.98
N ASN A 177 8.45 -15.54 5.74
CA ASN A 177 9.26 -16.56 5.06
C ASN A 177 10.61 -16.77 5.75
N ILE A 178 11.26 -15.69 6.18
CA ILE A 178 12.49 -15.77 6.96
C ILE A 178 12.25 -16.53 8.29
N LEU A 179 11.12 -16.30 8.96
CA LEU A 179 10.75 -17.05 10.16
C LEU A 179 10.58 -18.55 9.87
N ILE A 180 9.93 -18.90 8.75
CA ILE A 180 9.74 -20.30 8.32
C ILE A 180 11.09 -20.95 7.98
N GLU A 181 11.99 -20.24 7.30
CA GLU A 181 13.34 -20.73 6.98
C GLU A 181 14.20 -20.90 8.23
N ASN A 182 14.05 -20.02 9.24
CA ASN A 182 14.70 -20.19 10.54
C ASN A 182 14.24 -21.44 11.29
N TRP A 183 13.07 -21.99 10.95
CA TRP A 183 12.60 -23.30 11.43
C TRP A 183 13.07 -24.49 10.56
N GLY A 184 13.92 -24.23 9.57
CA GLY A 184 14.52 -25.24 8.70
C GLY A 184 13.66 -25.65 7.51
N ILE A 185 12.57 -24.93 7.24
CA ILE A 185 11.68 -25.21 6.10
C ILE A 185 12.06 -24.28 4.96
N HIS A 186 12.84 -24.79 4.01
CA HIS A 186 13.18 -24.10 2.76
C HIS A 186 12.62 -24.91 1.59
N GLU A 187 11.45 -24.51 1.09
CA GLU A 187 10.74 -25.24 0.05
C GLU A 187 10.27 -24.31 -1.05
N MET A 188 10.59 -24.67 -2.29
CA MET A 188 10.33 -23.80 -3.44
C MET A 188 8.82 -23.54 -3.63
N ALA A 189 7.97 -24.50 -3.27
CA ALA A 189 6.52 -24.36 -3.29
C ALA A 189 6.01 -23.17 -2.45
N ILE A 190 6.69 -22.81 -1.35
CA ILE A 190 6.30 -21.69 -0.48
C ILE A 190 6.54 -20.36 -1.18
N TYR A 191 7.67 -20.21 -1.86
CA TYR A 191 7.99 -19.02 -2.64
C TYR A 191 7.03 -18.82 -3.82
N ILE A 192 6.74 -19.91 -4.53
CA ILE A 192 5.77 -19.93 -5.63
C ILE A 192 4.39 -19.51 -5.13
N PHE A 193 3.97 -20.06 -3.98
CA PHE A 193 2.71 -19.71 -3.33
C PHE A 193 2.65 -18.21 -3.00
N TRP A 194 3.71 -17.62 -2.42
CA TRP A 194 3.73 -16.19 -2.09
C TRP A 194 3.68 -15.29 -3.33
N CYS A 195 4.47 -15.60 -4.37
CA CYS A 195 4.40 -14.86 -5.63
C CYS A 195 3.01 -14.93 -6.27
N GLY A 196 2.40 -16.12 -6.30
CA GLY A 196 1.03 -16.31 -6.80
C GLY A 196 0.00 -15.56 -5.97
N MET A 197 0.12 -15.61 -4.64
CA MET A 197 -0.75 -14.91 -3.71
C MET A 197 -0.69 -13.39 -3.88
N TRP A 198 0.51 -12.82 -4.09
CA TRP A 198 0.64 -11.39 -4.36
C TRP A 198 -0.03 -10.99 -5.66
N VAL A 199 0.16 -11.73 -6.76
CA VAL A 199 -0.51 -11.42 -8.03
C VAL A 199 -2.03 -11.53 -7.88
N LEU A 200 -2.52 -12.56 -7.18
CA LEU A 200 -3.95 -12.76 -6.94
C LEU A 200 -4.54 -11.65 -6.07
N ALA A 201 -3.95 -11.38 -4.90
CA ALA A 201 -4.44 -10.35 -3.97
C ALA A 201 -4.44 -8.95 -4.62
N ASN A 202 -3.40 -8.62 -5.39
CA ASN A 202 -3.34 -7.36 -6.11
C ASN A 202 -4.38 -7.28 -7.22
N SER A 203 -4.64 -8.37 -7.94
CA SER A 203 -5.68 -8.42 -8.96
C SER A 203 -7.07 -8.24 -8.33
N ILE A 204 -7.33 -8.87 -7.18
CA ILE A 204 -8.59 -8.72 -6.45
C ILE A 204 -8.79 -7.27 -5.99
N ILE A 205 -7.77 -6.66 -5.38
CA ILE A 205 -7.84 -5.26 -4.93
C ILE A 205 -8.00 -4.32 -6.13
N LEU A 206 -7.24 -4.51 -7.20
CA LEU A 206 -7.33 -3.69 -8.40
C LEU A 206 -8.69 -3.83 -9.11
N ILE A 207 -9.31 -5.00 -9.12
CA ILE A 207 -10.64 -5.18 -9.72
C ILE A 207 -11.74 -4.68 -8.78
N GLY A 208 -11.64 -4.97 -7.48
CA GLY A 208 -12.69 -4.70 -6.49
C GLY A 208 -12.73 -3.24 -6.03
N THR A 209 -11.59 -2.70 -5.59
CA THR A 209 -11.49 -1.34 -5.03
C THR A 209 -10.92 -0.36 -6.05
N GLY A 210 -10.11 -0.89 -6.98
CA GLY A 210 -9.43 -0.13 -8.00
C GLY A 210 -8.20 0.63 -7.53
N ASP A 211 -7.71 0.43 -6.31
CA ASP A 211 -6.63 1.25 -5.74
C ASP A 211 -5.31 1.18 -6.54
N VAL A 212 -5.12 2.15 -7.46
CA VAL A 212 -3.91 2.30 -8.27
C VAL A 212 -2.63 2.40 -7.43
N PRO A 213 -2.58 3.16 -6.31
CA PRO A 213 -1.36 3.23 -5.51
C PRO A 213 -0.93 1.85 -5.00
N PHE A 214 -1.88 0.99 -4.62
CA PHE A 214 -1.60 -0.38 -4.19
C PHE A 214 -0.98 -1.19 -5.34
N ALA A 215 -1.59 -1.11 -6.53
CA ALA A 215 -1.11 -1.76 -7.74
C ALA A 215 0.32 -1.33 -8.12
N CYS A 216 0.63 -0.04 -8.05
CA CYS A 216 1.96 0.48 -8.35
C CYS A 216 3.03 -0.11 -7.42
N VAL A 217 2.74 -0.22 -6.12
CA VAL A 217 3.68 -0.81 -5.14
C VAL A 217 3.91 -2.29 -5.41
N ALA A 218 2.88 -3.03 -5.81
CA ALA A 218 3.04 -4.43 -6.16
C ALA A 218 3.87 -4.65 -7.44
N LEU A 219 3.64 -3.84 -8.48
CA LEU A 219 4.49 -3.86 -9.67
C LEU A 219 5.94 -3.55 -9.32
N TRP A 220 6.17 -2.52 -8.51
CA TRP A 220 7.50 -2.16 -8.01
C TRP A 220 8.18 -3.32 -7.27
N THR A 221 7.44 -4.00 -6.40
CA THR A 221 7.93 -5.15 -5.62
C THR A 221 8.29 -6.33 -6.53
N LEU A 222 7.38 -6.73 -7.44
CA LEU A 222 7.61 -7.84 -8.37
C LEU A 222 8.82 -7.58 -9.28
N LEU A 223 8.93 -6.37 -9.82
CA LEU A 223 10.09 -5.98 -10.64
C LEU A 223 11.39 -5.99 -9.84
N GLY A 224 11.35 -5.56 -8.57
CA GLY A 224 12.47 -5.62 -7.65
C GLY A 224 12.98 -7.04 -7.40
N ILE A 225 12.05 -7.98 -7.19
CA ILE A 225 12.35 -9.41 -6.96
C ILE A 225 12.90 -10.04 -8.22
N ALA A 226 12.29 -9.78 -9.38
CA ALA A 226 12.80 -10.22 -10.66
C ALA A 226 14.24 -9.72 -10.91
N SER A 227 14.51 -8.45 -10.63
CA SER A 227 15.84 -7.86 -10.80
C SER A 227 16.89 -8.51 -9.90
N LYS A 228 16.55 -8.78 -8.63
CA LYS A 228 17.49 -9.42 -7.69
C LYS A 228 17.82 -10.84 -8.13
N ASN A 229 16.79 -11.64 -8.41
CA ASN A 229 16.95 -13.04 -8.80
C ASN A 229 17.67 -13.18 -10.16
N ARG A 230 17.45 -12.25 -11.10
CA ARG A 230 18.21 -12.18 -12.35
C ARG A 230 19.71 -11.97 -12.11
N ALA A 231 20.09 -11.12 -11.17
CA ALA A 231 21.48 -10.86 -10.87
C ALA A 231 22.12 -12.06 -10.16
N ASP A 232 21.42 -12.61 -9.18
CA ASP A 232 21.95 -13.68 -8.34
C ASP A 232 22.08 -15.02 -9.06
N LYS A 233 21.17 -15.37 -9.99
CA LYS A 233 21.25 -16.66 -10.70
C LYS A 233 22.60 -16.86 -11.40
N TRP A 234 23.19 -15.79 -11.94
CA TRP A 234 24.48 -15.87 -12.64
C TRP A 234 25.65 -16.20 -11.71
N ILE A 235 25.51 -15.96 -10.42
CA ILE A 235 26.51 -16.35 -9.41
C ILE A 235 26.56 -17.88 -9.30
N TYR A 236 25.42 -18.56 -9.44
CA TYR A 236 25.29 -19.99 -9.20
C TYR A 236 25.40 -20.87 -10.46
N VAL A 237 25.48 -20.27 -11.65
CA VAL A 237 25.44 -20.97 -12.95
C VAL A 237 26.45 -22.12 -13.09
N SER A 238 27.60 -22.00 -12.42
CA SER A 238 28.69 -22.98 -12.48
C SER A 238 28.92 -23.73 -11.16
N SER A 239 28.33 -23.26 -10.06
CA SER A 239 28.60 -23.78 -8.71
C SER A 239 27.46 -24.61 -8.14
N ASP A 240 26.20 -24.27 -8.44
CA ASP A 240 25.03 -24.91 -7.85
C ASP A 240 23.80 -24.82 -8.79
N VAL A 241 23.50 -25.93 -9.44
CA VAL A 241 22.39 -26.04 -10.39
C VAL A 241 21.03 -25.88 -9.71
N VAL A 242 20.90 -26.29 -8.45
CA VAL A 242 19.63 -26.19 -7.70
C VAL A 242 19.34 -24.72 -7.41
N ARG A 243 20.29 -24.00 -6.81
CA ARG A 243 20.13 -22.56 -6.52
C ARG A 243 19.96 -21.73 -7.79
N TYR A 244 20.66 -22.09 -8.88
CA TYR A 244 20.41 -21.49 -10.19
C TYR A 244 18.94 -21.65 -10.61
N GLY A 245 18.40 -22.86 -10.48
CA GLY A 245 17.00 -23.18 -10.80
C GLY A 245 15.99 -22.40 -9.95
N GLU A 246 16.25 -22.24 -8.66
CA GLU A 246 15.41 -21.49 -7.71
C GLU A 246 15.33 -20.00 -8.09
N HIS A 247 16.49 -19.35 -8.27
CA HIS A 247 16.54 -17.95 -8.70
C HIS A 247 15.93 -17.76 -10.09
N TYR A 248 16.17 -18.68 -11.03
CA TYR A 248 15.56 -18.63 -12.36
C TYR A 248 14.02 -18.73 -12.28
N ALA A 249 13.50 -19.67 -11.48
CA ALA A 249 12.07 -19.83 -11.29
C ALA A 249 11.42 -18.56 -10.72
N LEU A 250 12.03 -17.97 -9.69
CA LEU A 250 11.51 -16.74 -9.07
C LEU A 250 11.56 -15.53 -10.01
N GLU A 251 12.61 -15.38 -10.82
CA GLU A 251 12.66 -14.34 -11.84
C GLU A 251 11.50 -14.49 -12.83
N VAL A 252 11.28 -15.69 -13.36
CA VAL A 252 10.22 -15.95 -14.34
C VAL A 252 8.85 -15.70 -13.72
N MET A 253 8.60 -16.17 -12.50
CA MET A 253 7.32 -15.96 -11.84
C MET A 253 7.04 -14.50 -11.54
N ALA A 254 8.04 -13.76 -11.05
CA ALA A 254 7.89 -12.34 -10.76
C ALA A 254 7.68 -11.51 -12.04
N THR A 255 8.39 -11.82 -13.13
CA THR A 255 8.22 -11.14 -14.42
C THR A 255 6.88 -11.46 -15.10
N VAL A 256 6.46 -12.73 -15.11
CA VAL A 256 5.14 -13.14 -15.61
C VAL A 256 4.04 -12.51 -14.77
N GLY A 257 4.17 -12.53 -13.44
CA GLY A 257 3.23 -11.88 -12.52
C GLY A 257 3.10 -10.38 -12.80
N ALA A 258 4.24 -9.68 -12.96
CA ALA A 258 4.26 -8.26 -13.30
C ALA A 258 3.63 -7.99 -14.69
N PHE A 259 3.87 -8.86 -15.68
CA PHE A 259 3.28 -8.75 -17.01
C PHE A 259 1.76 -8.95 -16.99
N VAL A 260 1.27 -10.01 -16.34
CA VAL A 260 -0.17 -10.30 -16.23
C VAL A 260 -0.88 -9.17 -15.50
N PHE A 261 -0.33 -8.75 -14.35
CA PHE A 261 -0.93 -7.70 -13.54
C PHE A 261 -0.87 -6.32 -14.22
N GLY A 262 0.27 -5.96 -14.81
CA GLY A 262 0.41 -4.72 -15.58
C GLY A 262 -0.46 -4.71 -16.83
N GLY A 263 -0.60 -5.86 -17.50
CA GLY A 263 -1.50 -6.05 -18.63
C GLY A 263 -2.97 -5.86 -18.23
N LEU A 264 -3.40 -6.45 -17.11
CA LEU A 264 -4.73 -6.24 -16.54
C LEU A 264 -4.97 -4.76 -16.23
N PHE A 265 -4.01 -4.08 -15.60
CA PHE A 265 -4.10 -2.65 -15.32
C PHE A 265 -4.28 -1.82 -16.60
N CYS A 266 -3.42 -2.02 -17.59
CA CYS A 266 -3.52 -1.32 -18.88
C CYS A 266 -4.84 -1.62 -19.59
N PHE A 267 -5.29 -2.88 -19.56
CA PHE A 267 -6.56 -3.29 -20.16
C PHE A 267 -7.73 -2.56 -19.51
N LEU A 268 -7.78 -2.49 -18.18
CA LEU A 268 -8.84 -1.78 -17.45
C LEU A 268 -8.85 -0.29 -17.82
N VAL A 269 -7.68 0.36 -17.80
CA VAL A 269 -7.56 1.79 -18.18
C VAL A 269 -8.04 2.05 -19.61
N VAL A 270 -7.64 1.21 -20.57
CA VAL A 270 -8.04 1.34 -21.98
C VAL A 270 -9.53 1.06 -22.15
N HIS A 271 -10.07 0.05 -21.47
CA HIS A 271 -11.47 -0.32 -21.51
C HIS A 271 -12.38 0.83 -21.01
N GLU A 272 -12.00 1.50 -19.93
CA GLU A 272 -12.72 2.67 -19.42
C GLU A 272 -12.64 3.87 -20.36
N TRP A 273 -11.43 4.16 -20.85
CA TRP A 273 -11.23 5.22 -21.83
C TRP A 273 -12.10 5.00 -23.08
N TRP A 274 -12.28 3.75 -23.50
CA TRP A 274 -13.13 3.39 -24.64
C TRP A 274 -14.63 3.45 -24.34
N ARG A 275 -15.10 3.04 -23.15
CA ARG A 275 -16.53 3.10 -22.78
C ARG A 275 -17.05 4.53 -22.59
N GLY A 276 -16.18 5.49 -22.29
CA GLY A 276 -16.59 6.85 -21.97
C GLY A 276 -17.28 6.96 -20.59
N PRO A 277 -17.64 8.17 -20.13
CA PRO A 277 -18.23 8.36 -18.82
C PRO A 277 -19.55 7.58 -18.67
N SER A 278 -19.72 6.87 -17.55
CA SER A 278 -20.98 6.20 -17.23
C SER A 278 -22.16 7.17 -17.33
N ILE A 279 -23.22 6.76 -18.06
CA ILE A 279 -24.46 7.50 -18.31
C ILE A 279 -25.16 7.95 -17.00
N SER A 280 -24.81 7.37 -15.85
CA SER A 280 -25.37 7.76 -14.54
C SER A 280 -25.06 9.21 -14.15
N LEU A 281 -23.93 9.79 -14.58
CA LEU A 281 -23.62 11.20 -14.32
C LEU A 281 -24.43 12.17 -15.19
N ALA A 282 -24.91 11.74 -16.36
CA ALA A 282 -25.70 12.58 -17.27
C ALA A 282 -27.11 12.89 -16.72
N ASN A 283 -27.65 12.03 -15.83
CA ASN A 283 -28.96 12.23 -15.22
C ASN A 283 -28.93 13.09 -13.94
N SER A 284 -27.76 13.59 -13.54
CA SER A 284 -27.61 14.51 -12.38
C SER A 284 -27.58 15.99 -12.76
N LEU A 285 -27.70 16.32 -14.05
CA LEU A 285 -27.90 17.70 -14.48
C LEU A 285 -29.33 18.13 -14.10
N PRO A 286 -29.49 19.27 -13.39
CA PRO A 286 -30.82 19.79 -13.12
C PRO A 286 -31.52 20.08 -14.44
N VAL A 287 -32.70 19.48 -14.63
CA VAL A 287 -33.64 19.92 -15.66
C VAL A 287 -33.84 21.43 -15.47
N PRO A 288 -33.63 22.27 -16.50
CA PRO A 288 -33.95 23.68 -16.37
C PRO A 288 -35.46 23.77 -16.12
N THR A 289 -35.84 24.13 -14.89
CA THR A 289 -37.21 24.54 -14.60
C THR A 289 -37.46 25.83 -15.39
N THR A 290 -38.13 25.69 -16.52
CA THR A 290 -38.73 26.79 -17.27
C THR A 290 -39.76 27.47 -16.36
N TYR A 291 -39.35 28.57 -15.73
CA TYR A 291 -40.25 29.57 -15.16
C TYR A 291 -41.02 30.24 -16.29
N GLY A 292 -42.35 30.30 -16.18
CA GLY A 292 -43.18 31.05 -17.11
C GLY A 292 -44.68 30.79 -17.01
N ALA A 293 -45.23 30.59 -15.80
CA ALA A 293 -46.67 30.66 -15.59
C ALA A 293 -47.07 32.13 -15.38
N THR A 294 -47.48 32.81 -16.45
CA THR A 294 -48.19 34.08 -16.36
C THR A 294 -49.65 33.83 -16.01
N SER A 295 -50.00 33.98 -14.73
CA SER A 295 -51.38 34.17 -14.30
C SER A 295 -51.78 35.63 -14.52
N SER A 296 -52.54 35.90 -15.58
CA SER A 296 -53.30 37.14 -15.73
C SER A 296 -54.77 36.85 -15.49
N SER A 297 -55.25 37.15 -14.29
CA SER A 297 -56.66 37.32 -13.99
C SER A 297 -56.77 38.56 -13.12
N ASP A 298 -57.33 39.63 -13.67
CA ASP A 298 -58.16 40.59 -12.94
C ASP A 298 -58.92 41.43 -13.97
N ALA A 299 -60.16 41.02 -14.21
CA ALA A 299 -61.20 41.77 -14.89
C ALA A 299 -62.46 41.67 -14.03
N CYS A 300 -62.70 42.69 -13.21
CA CYS A 300 -64.01 43.23 -12.79
C CYS A 300 -63.77 44.50 -11.97
#